data_AF-A0A2J4NZW4-F1
#
_entry.id   AF-A0A2J4NZW4-F1
#
_cell.length_a   1.000
_cell.length_b   1.000
_cell.length_c   1.000
_cell.angle_alpha   90.00
_cell.angle_beta   90.00
_cell.angle_gamma   90.00
#
_symmetry.space_group_name_H-M   'P 1'
#
loop_
_entity.id
_entity.type
_entity.pdbx_description
1 polymer ?
#
loop_
_entity_poly.entity_id
_entity_poly.type
_entity_poly.pdbx_seq_one_letter_code
_entity_poly.pdbx_strand_id
1 'polypeptide(L)' 'METAGKLSASYVVIGVKEKIGYGFGDFASNLSFGFVSLFLLFFYTNIYGISAVQASLIFVIARVVDAAFNI' A
#
# COMPACT_ATOMS: atom_id res chain seq x y z
N MET A 1 30.35 -6.85 -29.73
CA MET A 1 30.42 -5.43 -29.29
C MET A 1 29.09 -4.68 -29.49
N GLU A 2 27.93 -5.35 -29.50
CA GLU A 2 26.60 -4.72 -29.69
C GLU A 2 25.74 -4.68 -28.41
N THR A 3 26.19 -5.29 -27.33
CA THR A 3 25.41 -5.43 -26.08
C THR A 3 25.47 -4.19 -25.17
N ALA A 4 26.40 -3.26 -25.40
CA ALA A 4 26.51 -2.03 -24.59
C ALA A 4 25.49 -0.95 -24.98
N GLY A 5 25.00 -0.93 -26.24
CA GLY A 5 24.05 0.08 -26.72
C GLY A 5 22.60 -0.16 -26.29
N LYS A 6 22.22 -1.40 -26.01
CA LYS A 6 20.85 -1.75 -25.58
C LYS A 6 20.57 -1.47 -24.10
N LEU A 7 21.61 -1.28 -23.29
CA LEU A 7 21.49 -0.95 -21.86
C LEU A 7 21.06 0.50 -21.65
N SER A 8 21.48 1.43 -22.52
CA SER A 8 21.13 2.85 -22.40
C SER A 8 19.74 3.20 -22.93
N ALA A 9 19.20 2.43 -23.90
CA ALA A 9 17.84 2.62 -24.40
C ALA A 9 16.76 2.17 -23.39
N SER A 10 17.14 1.34 -22.41
CA SER A 10 16.24 0.86 -21.35
C SER A 10 16.16 1.79 -20.13
N TYR A 11 17.11 2.73 -19.95
CA TYR A 11 17.05 3.74 -18.89
C TYR A 11 16.26 4.95 -19.39
N VAL A 12 14.93 4.85 -19.38
CA VAL A 12 14.07 6.00 -19.65
C VAL A 12 14.22 6.98 -18.48
N VAL A 13 14.80 8.16 -18.75
CA VAL A 13 14.88 9.24 -17.78
C VAL A 13 13.48 9.79 -17.54
N ILE A 14 12.88 9.42 -16.41
CA ILE A 14 11.51 9.79 -16.06
C ILE A 14 11.44 11.28 -15.71
N GLY A 15 10.49 11.99 -16.32
CA GLY A 15 10.28 13.41 -16.08
C GLY A 15 9.86 13.73 -14.64
N VAL A 16 10.07 14.98 -14.22
CA VAL A 16 9.66 15.45 -12.87
C VAL A 16 8.13 15.32 -12.68
N LYS A 17 7.36 15.48 -13.76
CA LYS A 17 5.90 15.33 -13.73
C LYS A 17 5.48 13.89 -13.47
N GLU A 18 6.06 12.91 -14.19
CA GLU A 18 5.80 11.49 -13.91
C GLU A 18 6.23 11.09 -12.49
N LYS A 19 7.37 11.59 -12.00
CA LYS A 19 7.81 11.33 -10.62
C LYS A 19 6.82 11.85 -9.58
N ILE A 20 6.35 13.08 -9.74
CA ILE A 20 5.36 13.68 -8.83
C ILE A 20 4.02 12.95 -8.96
N GLY A 21 3.57 12.66 -10.18
CA GLY A 21 2.31 11.94 -10.41
C GLY A 21 2.32 10.53 -9.81
N TYR A 22 3.42 9.79 -10.00
CA TYR A 22 3.60 8.47 -9.38
C TYR A 22 3.66 8.57 -7.85
N GLY A 23 4.45 9.50 -7.32
CA GLY A 23 4.54 9.71 -5.87
C GLY A 23 3.22 10.14 -5.24
N PHE A 24 2.43 10.97 -5.91
CA PHE A 24 1.10 11.38 -5.42
C PHE A 24 0.10 10.23 -5.50
N GLY A 25 0.19 9.40 -6.53
CA GLY A 25 -0.59 8.17 -6.66
C GLY A 25 -0.28 7.18 -5.54
N ASP A 26 1.00 6.88 -5.32
CA ASP A 26 1.45 6.00 -4.23
C ASP A 26 1.05 6.55 -2.85
N PHE A 27 1.19 7.86 -2.65
CA PHE A 27 0.74 8.52 -1.43
C PHE A 27 -0.77 8.39 -1.24
N ALA A 28 -1.58 8.62 -2.27
CA ALA A 28 -3.03 8.49 -2.20
C ALA A 28 -3.44 7.05 -1.87
N SER A 29 -2.81 6.05 -2.50
CA SER A 29 -3.06 4.64 -2.22
C SER A 29 -2.76 4.29 -0.76
N ASN A 30 -1.58 4.65 -0.26
CA ASN A 30 -1.19 4.41 1.13
C ASN A 30 -2.13 5.13 2.11
N LEU A 31 -2.51 6.37 1.80
CA LEU A 31 -3.44 7.16 2.61
C LEU A 31 -4.83 6.52 2.66
N SER A 32 -5.35 6.05 1.52
CA SER A 32 -6.64 5.35 1.46
C SER A 32 -6.62 4.07 2.30
N PHE A 33 -5.57 3.24 2.20
CA PHE A 33 -5.41 2.06 3.04
C PHE A 33 -5.37 2.41 4.54
N GLY A 34 -4.66 3.47 4.90
CA GLY A 34 -4.62 4.00 6.27
C GLY A 34 -6.00 4.44 6.78
N PHE A 35 -6.72 5.24 6.01
CA PHE A 35 -8.06 5.72 6.37
C PHE A 35 -9.06 4.58 6.56
N VAL A 36 -9.08 3.60 5.65
CA VAL A 36 -9.96 2.43 5.76
C VAL A 36 -9.61 1.63 7.01
N SER A 37 -8.33 1.45 7.31
CA SER A 37 -7.88 0.73 8.51
C SER A 37 -8.31 1.45 9.79
N LEU A 38 -8.19 2.78 9.84
CA LEU A 38 -8.64 3.59 10.98
C LEU A 38 -10.16 3.52 11.17
N PHE A 39 -10.92 3.63 10.07
CA PHE A 39 -12.37 3.51 10.10
C PHE A 39 -12.82 2.15 10.62
N LEU A 40 -12.22 1.06 10.14
CA LEU A 40 -12.53 -0.30 10.59
C LEU A 40 -12.22 -0.49 12.07
N LEU A 41 -11.10 0.03 12.57
CA LEU A 41 -10.77 -0.04 13.99
C LEU A 41 -11.82 0.71 14.83
N PHE A 42 -12.21 1.92 14.40
CA PHE A 42 -13.29 2.67 15.05
C PHE A 42 -14.60 1.92 15.03
N PHE A 43 -15.00 1.36 13.89
CA PHE A 43 -16.22 0.58 13.74
C PHE A 43 -16.23 -0.63 14.67
N TYR A 44 -15.16 -1.42 14.70
CA TYR A 44 -15.08 -2.60 15.55
C TYR A 44 -15.15 -2.27 17.05
N THR A 45 -14.49 -1.20 17.46
CA THR A 45 -14.43 -0.83 18.88
C THR A 45 -15.66 -0.06 19.37
N ASN A 46 -16.18 0.87 18.57
CA ASN A 46 -17.23 1.81 19.00
C ASN A 46 -18.63 1.46 18.51
N ILE A 47 -18.77 0.79 17.35
CA ILE A 47 -20.08 0.42 16.80
C ILE A 47 -20.38 -1.04 17.11
N TYR A 48 -19.43 -1.94 16.81
CA TYR A 48 -19.59 -3.37 17.08
C TYR A 48 -19.34 -3.74 18.55
N GLY A 49 -18.59 -2.90 19.28
CA GLY A 49 -18.41 -3.01 20.73
C GLY A 49 -17.41 -4.10 21.17
N ILE A 50 -16.54 -4.58 20.27
CA ILE A 50 -15.47 -5.51 20.66
C ILE A 50 -14.28 -4.77 21.24
N SER A 51 -13.50 -5.45 22.10
CA SER A 51 -12.33 -4.82 22.71
C SER A 51 -11.27 -4.48 21.66
N ALA A 52 -10.46 -3.45 21.94
CA ALA A 52 -9.36 -3.04 21.07
C ALA A 52 -8.35 -4.18 20.80
N VAL A 53 -8.18 -5.09 21.78
CA VAL A 53 -7.33 -6.28 21.66
C VAL A 53 -7.90 -7.28 20.64
N GLN A 54 -9.22 -7.50 20.64
CA GLN A 54 -9.85 -8.39 19.67
C GLN A 54 -9.83 -7.76 18.26
N ALA A 55 -10.11 -6.46 18.16
CA ALA A 55 -10.07 -5.74 16.89
C ALA A 55 -8.67 -5.78 16.27
N SER A 56 -7.60 -5.55 17.04
CA SER A 56 -6.23 -5.62 16.55
C SER A 56 -5.85 -7.04 16.09
N LEU A 57 -6.39 -8.08 16.73
CA LEU A 57 -6.17 -9.48 16.33
C LEU A 57 -6.78 -9.77 14.94
N ILE A 58 -7.96 -9.21 14.65
CA ILE A 58 -8.58 -9.29 13.30
C ILE A 58 -7.67 -8.63 12.26
N PHE A 59 -7.10 -7.46 12.56
CA PHE A 59 -6.14 -6.80 11.66
C PHE A 59 -4.87 -7.63 11.45
N VAL A 60 -4.33 -8.26 12.49
CA VAL A 60 -3.15 -9.14 12.37
C VAL A 60 -3.46 -10.32 11.46
N ILE A 61 -4.59 -10.99 11.65
CA ILE A 61 -5.02 -12.10 10.79
C ILE A 61 -5.17 -11.61 9.34
N ALA A 62 -5.83 -10.47 9.13
CA ALA A 62 -6.00 -9.90 7.80
C ALA A 62 -4.66 -9.59 7.12
N ARG A 63 -3.65 -9.09 7.85
CA ARG A 63 -2.30 -8.85 7.32
C ARG A 63 -1.55 -10.14 6.99
N VAL A 64 -1.69 -11.19 7.79
CA VAL A 64 -1.06 -12.49 7.51
C VAL A 64 -1.68 -13.12 6.27
N VAL A 65 -3.00 -13.03 6.12
CA VAL A 65 -3.72 -13.50 4.94
C VAL A 65 -3.27 -12.71 3.70
N ASP A 66 -3.29 -11.38 3.76
CA ASP A 66 -2.80 -10.51 2.68
C ASP A 66 -1.37 -10.88 2.26
N ALA A 67 -0.45 -11.01 3.23
CA ALA A 67 0.93 -11.41 2.99
C ALA A 67 1.08 -12.82 2.40
N ALA A 68 0.17 -13.75 2.70
CA ALA A 68 0.21 -15.11 2.17
C ALA A 68 -0.33 -15.22 0.73
N PHE A 69 -1.30 -14.39 0.37
CA PHE A 69 -1.96 -14.43 -0.95
C PHE A 69 -1.39 -13.42 -1.96
N ASN A 70 -0.66 -12.40 -1.51
CA ASN A 70 0.07 -11.49 -2.41
C ASN A 70 1.27 -12.25 -3.02
N ILE A 71 1.17 -12.64 -4.30
CA ILE A 71 2.23 -13.24 -5.15
C ILE A 71 2.91 -12.16 -5.99
#